data_AF-A0A1Y0RJT8-F1
#
_entry.id   AF-A0A1Y0RJT8-F1
#
_cell.length_a   1.000
_cell.length_b   1.000
_cell.length_c   1.000
_cell.angle_alpha   90.00
_cell.angle_beta   90.00
_cell.angle_gamma   90.00
#
_symmetry.space_group_name_H-M   'P 1'
#
loop_
_entity.id
_entity.type
_entity.pdbx_description
1 polymer ?
#
loop_
_entity_poly.entity_id
_entity_poly.type
_entity_poly.pdbx_seq_one_letter_code
_entity_poly.pdbx_strand_id
1 'polypeptide(L)'
;MPRKKPFLRNAARTTVVNENDLVTLEECYSKLGQGFSRSSILRRINSGEYQEGVHWVNVASVNVKNRIIKINMAAIRELISTPAAFR
;
A
#
# COMPACT_ATOMS: atom_id res chain seq x y z
N MET A 1 7.92 -20.81 -43.41
CA MET A 1 7.66 -20.81 -41.95
C MET A 1 8.12 -19.47 -41.35
N PRO A 2 7.24 -18.64 -40.78
CA PRO A 2 7.67 -17.47 -40.01
C PRO A 2 7.63 -17.74 -38.50
N ARG A 3 8.76 -17.46 -37.83
CA ARG A 3 8.97 -17.61 -36.39
C ARG A 3 8.04 -16.67 -35.62
N LYS A 4 7.22 -17.23 -34.72
CA LYS A 4 6.44 -16.47 -33.73
C LYS A 4 7.40 -15.71 -32.81
N LYS A 5 7.36 -14.38 -32.82
CA LYS A 5 7.98 -13.55 -31.77
C LYS A 5 7.13 -13.74 -30.50
N PRO A 6 7.70 -14.06 -29.33
CA PRO A 6 6.93 -14.00 -28.10
C PRO A 6 6.66 -12.52 -27.81
N PHE A 7 5.39 -12.12 -27.87
CA PHE A 7 4.92 -10.90 -27.24
C PHE A 7 5.23 -11.02 -25.75
N LEU A 8 6.32 -10.38 -25.31
CA LEU A 8 6.50 -10.07 -23.90
C LEU A 8 5.37 -9.12 -23.54
N ARG A 9 4.25 -9.69 -23.06
CA ARG A 9 3.21 -8.93 -22.40
C ARG A 9 3.90 -8.32 -21.19
N ASN A 10 4.09 -7.01 -21.22
CA ASN A 10 4.38 -6.22 -20.03
C ASN A 10 3.40 -6.70 -18.97
N ALA A 11 3.91 -7.44 -17.99
CA ALA A 11 3.15 -7.80 -16.81
C ALA A 11 2.77 -6.46 -16.20
N ALA A 12 1.49 -6.09 -16.31
CA ALA A 12 0.91 -5.09 -15.46
C ALA A 12 1.43 -5.40 -14.06
N ARG A 13 2.12 -4.45 -13.42
CA ARG A 13 2.43 -4.51 -12.00
C ARG A 13 1.09 -4.43 -11.28
N THR A 14 0.34 -5.53 -11.31
CA THR A 14 -0.69 -5.79 -10.33
C THR A 14 0.10 -5.89 -9.05
N THR A 15 0.14 -4.81 -8.29
CA THR A 15 0.58 -4.81 -6.90
C THR A 15 -0.39 -5.74 -6.18
N VAL A 16 -0.11 -7.04 -6.25
CA VAL A 16 -0.84 -8.05 -5.50
C VAL A 16 -0.61 -7.67 -4.05
N VAL A 17 -1.63 -7.13 -3.39
CA VAL A 17 -1.57 -6.83 -1.97
C VAL A 17 -1.45 -8.17 -1.27
N ASN A 18 -0.23 -8.54 -0.93
CA ASN A 18 0.05 -9.77 -0.20
C ASN A 18 -0.47 -9.57 1.23
N GLU A 19 -1.39 -10.42 1.67
CA GLU A 19 -2.01 -10.31 2.99
C GLU A 19 -0.97 -10.37 4.13
N ASN A 20 0.17 -11.02 3.89
CA ASN A 20 1.28 -11.10 4.84
C ASN A 20 1.99 -9.75 5.06
N ASP A 21 1.87 -8.83 4.10
CA ASP A 21 2.48 -7.49 4.18
C ASP A 21 1.52 -6.44 4.77
N LEU A 22 0.28 -6.85 5.07
CA LEU A 22 -0.74 -6.02 5.71
C LEU A 22 -0.57 -6.02 7.23
N VAL A 23 -0.20 -4.87 7.77
CA VAL A 23 0.01 -4.69 9.22
C VAL A 23 -0.97 -3.68 9.81
N THR A 24 -1.16 -3.74 11.12
CA THR A 24 -1.93 -2.72 11.85
C THR A 24 -1.20 -1.38 11.90
N LEU A 25 -1.92 -0.31 12.24
CA LEU A 25 -1.31 1.02 12.43
C LEU A 25 -0.23 1.03 13.52
N GLU A 26 -0.42 0.23 14.58
CA GLU A 26 0.54 0.10 15.68
C GLU A 26 1.81 -0.62 15.24
N GLU A 27 1.68 -1.74 14.52
CA GLU A 27 2.83 -2.45 13.96
C GLU A 27 3.57 -1.61 12.91
N CYS A 28 2.84 -0.85 12.09
CA CYS A 28 3.43 0.08 11.13
C CYS A 28 4.32 1.10 11.84
N TYR A 29 3.80 1.71 12.92
CA TYR A 29 4.57 2.64 13.74
C TYR A 29 5.77 1.97 14.41
N SER A 30 5.60 0.78 14.99
CA SER A 30 6.71 0.04 15.61
C SER A 30 7.82 -0.33 14.64
N LYS A 31 7.49 -0.54 13.35
CA LYS A 31 8.46 -0.90 12.30
C LYS A 31 9.13 0.30 11.62
N LEU A 32 8.41 1.41 11.42
CA LEU A 32 8.90 2.58 10.67
C LEU A 32 9.26 3.77 11.56
N GLY A 33 8.71 3.83 12.76
CA GLY A 33 8.98 4.88 13.74
C GLY A 33 8.34 6.23 13.41
N GLN A 34 9.09 7.29 13.69
CA GLN A 34 8.61 8.68 13.63
C GLN A 34 8.05 9.04 12.24
N GLY A 35 6.94 9.80 12.21
CA GLY A 35 6.25 10.18 10.97
C GLY A 35 5.21 9.17 10.46
N PHE A 36 5.12 7.99 11.10
CA PHE A 36 4.13 6.94 10.82
C PHE A 36 3.21 6.66 12.01
N SER A 37 3.00 7.66 12.88
CA SER A 37 2.01 7.55 13.95
C SER A 37 0.60 7.35 13.37
N ARG A 38 -0.31 6.81 14.19
CA ARG A 38 -1.73 6.65 13.81
C ARG A 38 -2.34 7.93 13.24
N SER A 39 -2.11 9.06 13.89
CA SER A 39 -2.60 10.37 13.42
C SER A 39 -1.98 10.79 12.09
N SER A 40 -0.69 10.53 11.89
CA SER A 40 0.02 10.84 10.64
C SER A 40 -0.53 10.02 9.48
N ILE A 41 -0.68 8.71 9.67
CA ILE A 41 -1.21 7.80 8.64
C ILE A 41 -2.64 8.19 8.28
N LEU A 42 -3.50 8.42 9.29
CA LEU A 42 -4.88 8.86 9.04
C LEU A 42 -4.94 10.20 8.30
N ARG A 43 -4.05 11.15 8.61
CA ARG A 43 -3.93 12.40 7.85
C ARG A 43 -3.56 12.14 6.39
N ARG A 44 -2.63 11.23 6.10
CA ARG A 44 -2.22 10.88 4.72
C ARG A 44 -3.33 10.16 3.95
N ILE A 45 -4.10 9.31 4.62
CA ILE A 45 -5.30 8.68 4.05
C ILE A 45 -6.35 9.73 3.72
N ASN A 46 -6.67 10.60 4.69
CA ASN A 46 -7.71 11.63 4.52
C ASN A 46 -7.34 12.71 3.49
N SER A 47 -6.05 12.99 3.31
CA SER A 47 -5.56 13.90 2.26
C SER A 47 -5.48 13.26 0.88
N GLY A 48 -5.70 11.95 0.77
CA GLY A 48 -5.60 11.20 -0.49
C GLY A 48 -4.17 10.84 -0.90
N GLU A 49 -3.16 11.19 -0.11
CA GLU A 49 -1.77 10.76 -0.33
C GLU A 49 -1.67 9.23 -0.31
N TYR A 50 -2.41 8.57 0.60
CA TYR A 50 -2.48 7.12 0.68
C TYR A 50 -3.76 6.58 0.04
N GLN A 51 -3.59 5.89 -1.07
CA GLN A 51 -4.68 5.27 -1.83
C GLN A 51 -5.11 3.92 -1.22
N GLU A 52 -6.42 3.72 -1.09
CA GLU A 52 -7.03 2.46 -0.68
C GLU A 52 -6.82 1.38 -1.76
N GLY A 53 -6.55 0.15 -1.36
CA GLY A 53 -6.19 -0.96 -2.25
C GLY A 53 -4.71 -0.96 -2.69
N VAL A 54 -3.96 0.11 -2.42
CA VAL A 54 -2.53 0.21 -2.74
C VAL A 54 -1.71 0.32 -1.46
N HIS A 55 -1.90 1.39 -0.71
CA HIS A 55 -1.14 1.72 0.50
C HIS A 55 -1.82 1.20 1.77
N TRP A 56 -3.14 1.08 1.74
CA TRP A 56 -3.93 0.60 2.87
C TRP A 56 -5.20 -0.09 2.38
N VAL A 57 -5.81 -0.89 3.24
CA VAL A 57 -7.10 -1.55 2.98
C VAL A 57 -7.99 -1.44 4.20
N ASN A 58 -9.29 -1.26 3.97
CA ASN A 58 -10.30 -1.42 5.01
C ASN A 58 -10.70 -2.90 5.11
N VAL A 59 -10.37 -3.55 6.22
CA VAL A 59 -10.78 -4.93 6.51
C VAL A 59 -12.03 -5.01 7.37
N ALA A 60 -12.69 -3.88 7.65
CA ALA A 60 -13.98 -3.91 8.34
C ALA A 60 -15.02 -4.64 7.48
N SER A 61 -15.86 -5.45 8.12
CA SER A 61 -17.05 -6.01 7.47
C SER A 61 -17.96 -4.87 7.00
N VAL A 62 -18.64 -5.10 5.87
CA VAL A 62 -19.43 -4.08 5.13
C VAL A 62 -20.47 -3.35 6.01
N ASN A 63 -20.89 -3.97 7.12
CA ASN A 63 -21.91 -3.44 8.02
C ASN A 63 -21.36 -2.75 9.29
N VAL A 64 -20.04 -2.54 9.40
CA VAL A 64 -19.43 -1.93 10.59
C VAL A 64 -19.13 -0.46 10.33
N LYS A 65 -19.65 0.43 11.19
CA LYS A 65 -19.38 1.89 11.11
C LYS A 65 -17.92 2.24 11.33
N ASN A 66 -17.19 1.43 12.09
CA ASN A 66 -15.78 1.63 12.37
C ASN A 66 -14.91 0.94 11.32
N ARG A 67 -14.05 1.72 10.66
CA ARG A 67 -13.04 1.21 9.72
C ARG A 67 -11.96 0.46 10.49
N ILE A 68 -11.58 -0.72 10.00
CA ILE A 68 -10.42 -1.45 10.49
C ILE A 68 -9.36 -1.32 9.40
N ILE A 69 -8.38 -0.45 9.61
CA ILE A 69 -7.38 -0.09 8.61
C ILE A 69 -6.17 -0.99 8.78
N LYS A 70 -5.75 -1.66 7.70
CA LYS A 70 -4.45 -2.30 7.59
C LYS A 70 -3.60 -1.58 6.55
N ILE A 71 -2.31 -1.46 6.81
CA ILE A 71 -1.34 -0.77 5.97
C ILE A 71 -0.51 -1.79 5.22
N ASN A 72 -0.34 -1.57 3.92
CA ASN A 72 0.54 -2.37 3.08
C ASN A 72 1.98 -1.89 3.26
N MET A 73 2.78 -2.63 4.04
CA MET A 73 4.15 -2.25 4.34
C MET A 73 5.05 -2.21 3.10
N ALA A 74 4.82 -3.09 2.13
CA ALA A 74 5.62 -3.12 0.90
C ALA A 74 5.45 -1.81 0.12
N ALA A 75 4.20 -1.40 -0.11
CA ALA A 75 3.88 -0.16 -0.81
C ALA A 75 4.44 1.08 -0.08
N ILE A 76 4.34 1.13 1.25
CA ILE A 76 4.91 2.24 2.04
C ILE A 76 6.44 2.27 1.95
N ARG A 77 7.12 1.12 1.98
CA ARG A 77 8.57 1.05 1.83
C ARG A 77 9.03 1.47 0.44
N GLU A 78 8.32 1.06 -0.61
CA GLU A 78 8.58 1.53 -1.98
C GLU A 78 8.40 3.05 -2.07
N LEU A 79 7.34 3.58 -1.47
CA LEU A 79 7.04 5.01 -1.43
C LEU A 79 8.17 5.80 -0.73
N ILE A 80 8.74 5.28 0.36
CA ILE A 80 9.88 5.90 1.07
C ILE A 80 11.17 5.80 0.25
N SER A 81 11.42 4.64 -0.36
CA SER A 81 12.61 4.37 -1.17
C SER A 81 12.66 5.22 -2.45
N THR A 82 11.49 5.57 -2.98
CA THR A 82 11.38 6.42 -4.17
C THR A 82 11.71 7.86 -3.78
N PRO A 83 12.78 8.46 -4.36
CA PRO A 83 13.12 9.85 -4.06
C PRO A 83 11.96 10.76 -4.44
N ALA A 84 11.71 11.81 -3.64
CA ALA A 84 10.60 12.75 -3.87
C ALA A 84 10.62 13.43 -5.24
N ALA A 85 11.78 13.45 -5.92
CA ALA A 85 11.92 13.95 -7.29
C ALA A 85 11.27 13.06 -8.37
N PHE A 86 10.94 11.81 -8.04
CA PHE A 86 10.38 10.80 -8.96
C PHE A 86 9.02 10.26 -8.49
N ARG A 87 8.43 10.87 -7.46
CA ARG A 87 7.14 10.48 -6.87
C ARG A 87 5.98 11.21 -7.54
#